data_AF-A0A2D8M9D3-F1
#
_entry.id   AF-A0A2D8M9D3-F1
#
_cell.length_a   1.000
_cell.length_b   1.000
_cell.length_c   1.000
_cell.angle_alpha   90.00
_cell.angle_beta   90.00
_cell.angle_gamma   90.00
#
_symmetry.space_group_name_H-M   'P 1'
#
loop_
_entity.id
_entity.type
_entity.pdbx_description
1 polymer ?
#
loop_
_entity_poly.entity_id
_entity_poly.type
_entity_poly.pdbx_seq_one_letter_code
_entity_poly.pdbx_strand_id
1 'polypeptide(L)'
;MSDTADYDFDPHFEQDPVNWALDPLEDESGGILAVHRVALVRIACVAAETGARMQRDGLAEDPVGWMVSPLELFEGRAPIEACMERSACSKAILLHGLGLGLDADPAVMDRLLFDHSASLESGHG
;
A
#
# COMPACT_ATOMS: atom_id res chain seq x y z
N MET A 1 3.59 -34.70 27.40
CA MET A 1 3.61 -34.75 25.93
C MET A 1 3.32 -33.33 25.47
N SER A 2 4.39 -32.55 25.25
CA SER A 2 4.29 -31.21 24.68
C SER A 2 4.90 -31.33 23.30
N ASP A 3 4.03 -31.38 22.30
CA ASP A 3 4.40 -31.47 20.90
C ASP A 3 4.74 -30.05 20.44
N THR A 4 5.96 -29.63 20.71
CA THR A 4 6.51 -28.38 20.17
C THR A 4 7.05 -28.75 18.80
N ALA A 5 6.17 -28.69 17.79
CA ALA A 5 6.60 -28.79 16.41
C ALA A 5 7.56 -27.63 16.14
N ASP A 6 8.85 -27.95 16.05
CA ASP A 6 9.87 -27.07 15.51
C ASP A 6 9.49 -26.82 14.04
N TYR A 7 8.79 -25.70 13.79
CA TYR A 7 8.52 -25.24 12.44
C TYR A 7 9.83 -24.71 11.86
N ASP A 8 10.51 -25.57 11.12
CA ASP A 8 11.74 -25.23 10.39
C ASP A 8 11.36 -24.22 9.31
N PHE A 9 11.75 -22.96 9.54
CA PHE A 9 11.40 -21.84 8.67
C PHE A 9 12.28 -21.95 7.41
N ASP A 10 11.74 -22.52 6.33
CA ASP A 10 12.45 -22.56 5.05
C ASP A 10 12.63 -21.12 4.53
N PRO A 11 13.88 -20.62 4.38
CA PRO A 11 14.12 -19.26 3.91
C PRO A 11 13.88 -19.07 2.41
N HIS A 12 13.60 -20.15 1.66
CA HIS A 12 13.31 -20.08 0.23
C HIS A 12 11.80 -19.93 0.00
N PHE A 13 11.26 -18.75 0.32
CA PHE A 13 9.99 -18.34 -0.24
C PHE A 13 10.19 -18.13 -1.75
N GLU A 14 9.82 -19.12 -2.57
CA GLU A 14 9.67 -18.89 -4.00
C GLU A 14 8.65 -17.75 -4.17
N GLN A 15 9.13 -16.60 -4.63
CA GLN A 15 8.28 -15.48 -4.97
C GLN A 15 7.59 -15.83 -6.28
N ASP A 16 6.41 -16.45 -6.17
CA ASP A 16 5.49 -16.49 -7.31
C ASP A 16 5.29 -15.06 -7.83
N PRO A 17 5.19 -14.87 -9.16
CA PRO A 17 4.95 -13.55 -9.72
C PRO A 17 3.71 -12.96 -9.05
N VAL A 18 3.91 -11.82 -8.38
CA VAL A 18 2.94 -11.22 -7.46
C VAL A 18 1.71 -10.78 -8.24
N ASN A 19 0.74 -11.69 -8.34
CA ASN A 19 -0.58 -11.41 -8.88
C ASN A 19 -1.55 -11.29 -7.71
N TRP A 20 -1.88 -10.04 -7.37
CA TRP A 20 -2.83 -9.74 -6.30
C TRP A 20 -4.29 -10.00 -6.69
N ALA A 21 -4.58 -10.52 -7.89
CA ALA A 21 -5.92 -10.98 -8.30
C ALA A 21 -6.25 -12.34 -7.65
N LEU A 22 -6.38 -12.34 -6.32
CA LEU A 22 -6.76 -13.48 -5.50
C LEU A 22 -8.25 -13.42 -5.16
N ASP A 23 -8.88 -14.58 -4.99
CA ASP A 23 -10.25 -14.66 -4.47
C ASP A 23 -10.22 -14.53 -2.93
N PRO A 24 -10.81 -13.49 -2.34
CA PRO A 24 -10.81 -13.31 -0.88
C PRO A 24 -11.64 -14.37 -0.14
N LEU A 25 -12.39 -15.22 -0.84
CA LEU A 25 -13.19 -16.31 -0.26
C LEU A 25 -12.51 -17.69 -0.37
N GLU A 26 -11.29 -17.76 -0.93
CA GLU A 26 -10.51 -18.98 -1.06
C GLU A 26 -9.43 -19.05 0.03
N ASP A 27 -9.33 -20.21 0.71
CA ASP A 27 -8.43 -20.39 1.87
C ASP A 27 -7.02 -20.89 1.48
N GLU A 28 -6.86 -21.51 0.31
CA GLU A 28 -5.64 -22.24 -0.07
C GLU A 28 -4.80 -21.54 -1.18
N SER A 29 -5.19 -20.35 -1.64
CA SER A 29 -4.49 -19.60 -2.69
C SER A 29 -3.68 -18.41 -2.14
N GLY A 30 -2.73 -17.90 -2.95
CA GLY A 30 -2.01 -16.65 -2.66
C GLY A 30 -0.71 -16.75 -1.84
N GLY A 31 -0.33 -17.94 -1.37
CA GLY A 31 0.95 -18.14 -0.68
C GLY A 31 1.09 -17.40 0.66
N ILE A 32 2.30 -17.32 1.20
CA ILE A 32 2.61 -16.66 2.48
C ILE A 32 3.58 -15.51 2.25
N LEU A 33 3.25 -14.32 2.77
CA LEU A 33 4.13 -13.17 2.78
C LEU A 33 4.48 -12.73 4.21
N ALA A 34 5.78 -12.74 4.52
CA ALA A 34 6.28 -12.20 5.79
C ALA A 34 6.33 -10.66 5.74
N VAL A 35 5.61 -10.00 6.64
CA VAL A 35 5.55 -8.52 6.71
C VAL A 35 5.73 -7.98 8.11
N HIS A 36 6.32 -6.80 8.23
CA HIS A 36 6.38 -6.09 9.51
C HIS A 36 4.99 -5.60 9.94
N ARG A 37 4.71 -5.63 11.25
CA ARG A 37 3.41 -5.17 11.80
C ARG A 37 3.03 -3.75 11.38
N VAL A 38 4.01 -2.84 11.30
CA VAL A 38 3.76 -1.46 10.86
C VAL A 38 3.37 -1.40 9.38
N ALA A 39 3.86 -2.31 8.54
CA ALA A 39 3.48 -2.37 7.13
C ALA A 39 2.01 -2.74 6.98
N LEU A 40 1.50 -3.69 7.78
CA LEU A 40 0.07 -4.02 7.82
C LEU A 40 -0.81 -2.81 8.20
N VAL A 41 -0.37 -2.01 9.17
CA VAL A 41 -1.08 -0.78 9.57
C VAL A 41 -1.08 0.25 8.43
N ARG A 42 0.02 0.40 7.71
CA ARG A 42 0.09 1.29 6.54
C ARG A 42 -0.87 0.85 5.44
N ILE A 43 -0.88 -0.44 5.11
CA ILE A 43 -1.81 -1.01 4.12
C ILE A 43 -3.25 -0.76 4.54
N ALA A 44 -3.61 -1.06 5.80
CA ALA A 44 -4.96 -0.85 6.31
C ALA A 44 -5.38 0.63 6.26
N CYS A 45 -4.45 1.54 6.59
CA CYS A 45 -4.70 2.98 6.49
C CYS A 45 -4.98 3.41 5.05
N VAL A 46 -4.16 2.97 4.09
CA VAL A 46 -4.34 3.34 2.67
C VAL A 46 -5.63 2.74 2.11
N ALA A 47 -5.98 1.49 2.45
CA ALA A 47 -7.24 0.89 2.05
C ALA A 47 -8.45 1.67 2.57
N ALA A 48 -8.40 2.15 3.83
CA ALA A 48 -9.45 2.97 4.41
C ALA A 48 -9.58 4.33 3.69
N GLU A 49 -8.47 5.02 3.41
CA GLU A 49 -8.47 6.29 2.67
C GLU A 49 -8.95 6.12 1.23
N THR A 50 -8.61 5.00 0.59
CA THR A 50 -9.07 4.64 -0.75
C THR A 50 -10.59 4.53 -0.74
N GLY A 51 -11.16 3.61 0.07
CA GLY A 51 -12.62 3.45 0.15
C GLY A 51 -13.35 4.74 0.53
N ALA A 52 -12.83 5.47 1.52
CA ALA A 52 -13.39 6.75 1.95
C ALA A 52 -13.41 7.78 0.81
N ARG A 53 -12.33 7.85 0.01
CA ARG A 53 -12.25 8.73 -1.13
C ARG A 53 -13.25 8.35 -2.22
N MET A 54 -13.28 7.09 -2.64
CA MET A 54 -14.19 6.66 -3.72
C MET A 54 -15.64 7.01 -3.36
N GLN A 55 -16.03 6.79 -2.10
CA GLN A 55 -17.35 7.17 -1.61
C GLN A 55 -17.57 8.69 -1.54
N ARG A 56 -16.60 9.44 -0.99
CA ARG A 56 -16.68 10.90 -0.82
C ARG A 56 -16.80 11.63 -2.16
N ASP A 57 -16.04 11.18 -3.15
CA ASP A 57 -15.90 11.85 -4.45
C ASP A 57 -16.84 11.24 -5.52
N GLY A 58 -17.56 10.16 -5.21
CA GLY A 58 -18.48 9.49 -6.13
C GLY A 58 -17.79 8.80 -7.32
N LEU A 59 -16.59 8.26 -7.09
CA LEU A 59 -15.78 7.60 -8.11
C LEU A 59 -16.36 6.22 -8.44
N ALA A 60 -16.28 5.84 -9.73
CA ALA A 60 -16.80 4.55 -10.22
C ALA A 60 -15.76 3.43 -10.09
N GLU A 61 -14.51 3.80 -9.83
CA GLU A 61 -13.38 2.90 -9.65
C GLU A 61 -13.54 2.04 -8.39
N ASP A 62 -13.20 0.76 -8.52
CA ASP A 62 -13.21 -0.19 -7.40
C ASP A 62 -12.02 0.09 -6.45
N PRO A 63 -12.26 0.36 -5.15
CA PRO A 63 -11.20 0.53 -4.16
C PRO A 63 -10.25 -0.65 -4.07
N VAL A 64 -10.76 -1.88 -4.12
CA VAL A 64 -9.92 -3.09 -4.03
C VAL A 64 -9.09 -3.21 -5.31
N GLY A 65 -9.74 -3.06 -6.47
CA GLY A 65 -9.08 -2.99 -7.77
C GLY A 65 -7.91 -2.00 -7.82
N TRP A 66 -8.07 -0.80 -7.25
CA TRP A 66 -6.97 0.17 -7.15
C TRP A 66 -5.83 -0.36 -6.27
N MET A 67 -6.15 -0.91 -5.09
CA MET A 67 -5.15 -1.42 -4.14
C MET A 67 -4.27 -2.55 -4.70
N VAL A 68 -4.80 -3.35 -5.63
CA VAL A 68 -4.13 -4.55 -6.16
C VAL A 68 -3.55 -4.38 -7.57
N SER A 69 -3.85 -3.27 -8.25
CA SER A 69 -3.37 -3.01 -9.60
C SER A 69 -2.01 -2.29 -9.61
N PRO A 70 -1.07 -2.65 -10.51
CA PRO A 70 0.14 -1.88 -10.77
C PRO A 70 -0.15 -0.42 -11.12
N LEU A 71 0.58 0.52 -10.52
CA LEU A 71 0.45 1.96 -10.78
C LEU A 71 1.81 2.61 -11.07
N GLU A 72 1.85 3.56 -12.01
CA GLU A 72 3.07 4.33 -12.31
C GLU A 72 3.54 5.12 -11.09
N LEU A 73 2.60 5.63 -10.28
CA LEU A 73 2.86 6.29 -8.99
C LEU A 73 3.82 5.50 -8.09
N PHE A 74 3.76 4.17 -8.15
CA PHE A 74 4.52 3.24 -7.32
C PHE A 74 5.56 2.45 -8.12
N GLU A 75 6.01 3.00 -9.25
CA GLU A 75 7.03 2.40 -10.12
C GLU A 75 6.58 1.03 -10.66
N GLY A 76 5.28 0.89 -10.95
CA GLY A 76 4.67 -0.33 -11.45
C GLY A 76 4.33 -1.37 -10.38
N ARG A 77 4.49 -1.06 -9.09
CA ARG A 77 4.00 -1.92 -8.00
C ARG A 77 2.55 -1.62 -7.67
N ALA A 78 1.85 -2.61 -7.13
CA ALA A 78 0.51 -2.42 -6.59
C ALA A 78 0.58 -1.67 -5.24
N PRO A 79 -0.41 -0.82 -4.91
CA PRO A 79 -0.43 -0.10 -3.63
C PRO A 79 -0.33 -1.00 -2.40
N ILE A 80 -0.97 -2.18 -2.41
CA ILE A 80 -0.92 -3.16 -1.32
C ILE A 80 0.51 -3.61 -1.00
N GLU A 81 1.38 -3.63 -2.01
CA GLU A 81 2.80 -3.96 -1.87
C GLU A 81 3.63 -2.71 -1.57
N ALA A 82 3.49 -1.66 -2.39
CA ALA A 82 4.29 -0.44 -2.27
C ALA A 82 4.12 0.23 -0.90
N CYS A 83 2.89 0.29 -0.39
CA CYS A 83 2.57 0.96 0.87
C CYS A 83 3.07 0.24 2.13
N MET A 84 3.72 -0.92 1.99
CA MET A 84 4.56 -1.46 3.07
C MET A 84 5.64 -0.46 3.47
N GLU A 85 6.14 0.32 2.49
CA GLU A 85 7.10 1.38 2.70
C GLU A 85 6.46 2.70 3.15
N ARG A 86 7.18 3.42 4.01
CA ARG A 86 6.70 4.70 4.57
C ARG A 86 6.44 5.73 3.48
N SER A 87 7.35 5.88 2.51
CA SER A 87 7.26 6.89 1.46
C SER A 87 6.04 6.68 0.56
N ALA A 88 5.82 5.45 0.10
CA ALA A 88 4.66 5.10 -0.73
C ALA A 88 3.34 5.28 0.05
N CYS A 89 3.29 4.86 1.32
CA CYS A 89 2.14 5.10 2.18
C CYS A 89 1.81 6.61 2.30
N SER A 90 2.82 7.45 2.53
CA SER A 90 2.63 8.91 2.58
C SER A 90 2.13 9.48 1.25
N LYS A 91 2.64 9.00 0.10
CA LYS A 91 2.14 9.39 -1.23
C LYS A 91 0.66 9.04 -1.38
N ALA A 92 0.27 7.82 -1.02
CA ALA A 92 -1.11 7.36 -1.13
C ALA A 92 -2.07 8.19 -0.27
N ILE A 93 -1.73 8.40 1.01
CA ILE A 93 -2.54 9.24 1.92
C ILE A 93 -2.72 10.65 1.34
N LEU A 94 -1.64 11.26 0.84
CA LEU A 94 -1.70 12.60 0.26
C LEU A 94 -2.56 12.63 -1.01
N LEU A 95 -2.40 11.66 -1.91
CA LEU A 95 -3.19 11.52 -3.13
C LEU A 95 -4.68 11.43 -2.81
N HIS A 96 -5.08 10.60 -1.85
CA HIS A 96 -6.49 10.42 -1.49
C HIS A 96 -7.04 11.62 -0.71
N GLY A 97 -6.25 12.19 0.21
CA GLY A 97 -6.62 13.34 1.01
C GLY A 97 -6.83 14.62 0.18
N LEU A 98 -6.02 14.81 -0.87
CA LEU A 98 -6.10 15.98 -1.76
C LEU A 98 -6.99 15.77 -2.99
N GLY A 99 -7.51 14.55 -3.20
CA GLY A 99 -8.35 14.26 -4.37
C GLY A 99 -7.60 14.28 -5.71
N LEU A 100 -6.30 13.92 -5.73
CA LEU A 100 -5.47 13.92 -6.94
C LEU A 100 -5.76 12.74 -7.87
N GLY A 101 -5.32 12.75 -9.13
CA GLY A 101 -5.51 11.61 -10.03
C GLY A 101 -5.08 10.27 -9.39
N LEU A 102 -5.83 9.19 -9.63
CA LEU A 102 -5.62 7.89 -8.97
C LEU A 102 -4.28 7.23 -9.33
N ASP A 103 -3.67 7.61 -10.44
CA ASP A 103 -2.29 7.25 -10.80
C ASP A 103 -1.51 8.53 -11.13
N ALA A 104 -1.33 9.38 -10.11
CA ALA A 104 -0.63 10.65 -10.27
C ALA A 104 0.86 10.44 -10.56
N ASP A 105 1.44 11.35 -11.35
CA ASP A 105 2.88 11.34 -11.65
C ASP A 105 3.72 11.32 -10.35
N PRO A 106 4.60 10.32 -10.17
CA PRO A 106 5.49 10.22 -9.02
C PRO A 106 6.27 11.50 -8.73
N ALA A 107 6.75 12.19 -9.77
CA ALA A 107 7.57 13.40 -9.63
C ALA A 107 6.77 14.58 -9.07
N VAL A 108 5.47 14.65 -9.37
CA VAL A 108 4.56 15.65 -8.79
C VAL A 108 4.34 15.34 -7.32
N MET A 109 4.09 14.07 -6.98
CA MET A 109 3.87 13.63 -5.60
C MET A 109 5.09 13.84 -4.70
N ASP A 110 6.28 13.57 -5.22
CA ASP A 110 7.53 13.81 -4.49
C ASP A 110 7.69 15.29 -4.13
N ARG A 111 7.46 16.21 -5.07
CA ARG A 111 7.52 17.66 -4.79
C ARG A 111 6.55 18.08 -3.69
N LEU A 112 5.32 17.60 -3.72
CA LEU A 112 4.33 17.92 -2.69
C LEU A 112 4.75 17.45 -1.29
N LEU A 113 5.38 16.28 -1.19
CA LEU A 113 5.91 15.76 0.06
C LEU A 113 7.13 16.56 0.55
N PHE A 114 8.04 16.94 -0.36
CA PHE A 114 9.22 17.75 -0.03
C PHE A 114 8.84 19.16 0.44
N ASP A 115 7.93 19.85 -0.26
CA ASP A 115 7.49 21.21 0.08
C ASP A 115 6.84 21.29 1.47
N HIS A 116 6.11 20.25 1.88
CA HIS A 116 5.51 20.18 3.21
C HIS A 116 6.56 19.96 4.31
N SER A 117 7.56 19.11 4.07
CA SER A 117 8.64 18.87 5.03
C SER A 117 9.50 20.12 5.29
N ALA A 118 9.84 20.87 4.24
CA ALA A 118 10.60 22.12 4.37
C ALA A 118 9.83 23.21 5.14
N SER A 119 8.52 23.26 4.96
CA SER A 119 7.66 24.22 5.66
C SER A 119 7.58 23.95 7.17
N LEU A 120 7.59 22.68 7.60
CA LEU A 120 7.59 22.29 9.00
C LEU A 120 8.93 22.56 9.70
N GLU A 121 10.05 22.47 8.98
CA GLU A 121 11.38 22.78 9.50
C GLU A 121 11.62 24.29 9.67
N SER A 122 10.98 25.12 8.83
CA SER A 122 11.10 26.59 8.90
C SER A 122 10.26 27.26 10.00
N GLY A 123 9.33 26.52 10.63
CA GLY A 123 8.38 27.03 11.63
C GLY A 123 8.85 26.97 13.09
N HIS A 124 10.14 26.74 13.36
CA HIS A 124 10.70 26.61 14.71
C HIS A 124 11.74 27.71 15.07
N GLY A 125 11.64 28.89 14.44
CA GLY A 125 12.48 30.06 14.73
C GLY A 125 11.80 31.09 15.62
#